data_AF-A0A034WBK7-F1
#
_entry.id   AF-A0A034WBK7-F1
#
_cell.length_a   1.000
_cell.length_b   1.000
_cell.length_c   1.000
_cell.angle_alpha   90.00
_cell.angle_beta   90.00
_cell.angle_gamma   90.00
#
_symmetry.space_group_name_H-M   'P 1'
#
loop_
_entity.id
_entity.type
_entity.pdbx_description
1 polymer ?
#
loop_
_entity_poly.entity_id
_entity_poly.type
_entity_poly.pdbx_seq_one_letter_code
_entity_poly.pdbx_strand_id
1 'polypeptide(L)'
;QGNSDAQGEDEVKFIRSQKKYAQLVYNGFIYNKKLTQANGQTTWRCVDLLKLRCKAVVITRKNKLVAARRSHNHEDHVQRIGQRPLYKIEEDLSEFIEIKPEDPKLEEFMNVSNIEICTQKSGKEYKLFVPTPAVRAATTVWPNYQPE
;
A
#
# COMPACT_ATOMS: atom_id res chain seq x y z
N GLN A 1 1.55 -36.51 18.34
CA GLN A 1 2.44 -36.42 17.17
C GLN A 1 2.33 -35.01 16.62
N GLY A 2 3.46 -34.31 16.46
CA GLY A 2 3.69 -33.28 15.44
C GLY A 2 3.01 -31.91 15.62
N ASN A 3 3.76 -30.98 16.22
CA ASN A 3 3.58 -29.52 16.20
C ASN A 3 3.94 -28.93 14.83
N SER A 4 3.30 -27.84 14.37
CA SER A 4 3.99 -26.72 13.68
C SER A 4 3.01 -25.64 13.17
N ASP A 5 3.25 -24.42 13.64
CA ASP A 5 2.63 -23.15 13.29
C ASP A 5 2.71 -22.79 11.81
N ALA A 6 1.55 -22.72 11.13
CA ALA A 6 1.41 -22.19 9.77
C ALA A 6 0.50 -20.95 9.76
N GLN A 7 0.79 -19.97 10.61
CA GLN A 7 0.14 -18.65 10.57
C GLN A 7 0.90 -17.77 9.55
N GLY A 8 0.64 -17.93 8.25
CA GLY A 8 1.30 -17.11 7.24
C GLY A 8 0.72 -17.13 5.83
N GLU A 9 -0.08 -18.15 5.46
CA GLU A 9 -0.49 -18.34 4.05
C GLU A 9 -1.80 -17.63 3.66
N ASP A 10 -2.60 -17.17 4.62
CA ASP A 10 -3.90 -16.53 4.36
C ASP A 10 -3.91 -15.00 4.54
N GLU A 11 -2.76 -14.39 4.83
CA GLU A 11 -2.67 -12.94 5.03
C GLU A 11 -2.59 -12.20 3.70
N VAL A 12 -3.60 -11.39 3.40
CA VAL A 12 -3.56 -10.45 2.28
C VAL A 12 -2.86 -9.17 2.68
N LYS A 13 -2.15 -8.57 1.73
CA LYS A 13 -1.51 -7.26 1.88
C LYS A 13 -1.98 -6.32 0.78
N PHE A 14 -1.60 -5.07 0.88
CA PHE A 14 -1.94 -4.06 -0.11
C PHE A 14 -0.71 -3.29 -0.55
N ILE A 15 -0.71 -2.86 -1.81
CA ILE A 15 0.27 -1.94 -2.37
C ILE A 15 -0.44 -0.80 -3.08
N ARG A 16 0.26 0.32 -3.21
CA ARG A 16 -0.22 1.45 -4.01
C ARG A 16 0.14 1.24 -5.49
N SER A 17 -0.82 1.43 -6.39
CA SER A 17 -0.55 1.52 -7.82
C SER A 17 0.10 2.87 -8.18
N GLN A 18 0.69 2.96 -9.38
CA GLN A 18 1.21 4.24 -9.90
C GLN A 18 0.11 5.30 -10.01
N LYS A 19 -1.12 4.88 -10.36
CA LYS A 19 -2.33 5.73 -10.41
C LYS A 19 -3.00 5.90 -9.05
N LYS A 20 -2.28 5.62 -7.95
CA LYS A 20 -2.68 5.81 -6.55
C LYS A 20 -3.82 4.94 -6.02
N TYR A 21 -4.47 4.13 -6.86
CA TYR A 21 -5.44 3.14 -6.40
C TYR A 21 -4.79 2.00 -5.62
N ALA A 22 -5.53 1.44 -4.66
CA ALA A 22 -5.15 0.24 -3.93
C ALA A 22 -5.14 -1.00 -4.83
N GLN A 23 -4.12 -1.84 -4.66
CA GLN A 23 -4.04 -3.16 -5.24
C GLN A 23 -3.81 -4.19 -4.13
N LEU A 24 -4.47 -5.33 -4.24
CA LEU A 24 -4.30 -6.44 -3.33
C LEU A 24 -3.06 -7.24 -3.72
N VAL A 25 -2.29 -7.67 -2.73
CA VAL A 25 -1.21 -8.64 -2.84
C VAL A 25 -1.59 -9.91 -2.09
N TYR A 26 -1.51 -11.04 -2.79
CA TYR A 26 -1.76 -12.36 -2.23
C TYR A 26 -0.96 -13.40 -3.00
N ASN A 27 -0.25 -14.28 -2.29
CA ASN A 27 0.59 -15.36 -2.82
C ASN A 27 1.51 -14.92 -3.98
N GLY A 28 2.19 -13.79 -3.84
CA GLY A 28 3.11 -13.27 -4.86
C GLY A 28 2.44 -12.59 -6.07
N PHE A 29 1.10 -12.57 -6.13
CA PHE A 29 0.36 -11.94 -7.21
C PHE A 29 -0.28 -10.61 -6.80
N ILE A 30 -0.62 -9.79 -7.80
CA ILE A 30 -1.19 -8.44 -7.64
C ILE A 30 -2.56 -8.45 -8.31
N TYR A 31 -3.54 -7.89 -7.63
CA TYR A 31 -4.93 -7.83 -8.09
C TYR A 31 -5.49 -6.41 -8.02
N ASN A 32 -6.25 -6.02 -9.04
CA ASN A 32 -7.01 -4.78 -9.09
C ASN A 32 -8.42 -4.98 -8.50
N LYS A 33 -8.91 -3.99 -7.76
CA LYS A 33 -10.30 -3.98 -7.26
C LYS A 33 -11.28 -3.99 -8.44
N LYS A 34 -12.24 -4.90 -8.41
CA LYS A 34 -13.36 -4.95 -9.36
C LYS A 34 -14.58 -4.24 -8.79
N LEU A 35 -15.01 -4.66 -7.60
CA LEU A 35 -16.24 -4.18 -6.95
C LEU A 35 -16.21 -4.58 -5.48
N THR A 36 -16.69 -3.68 -4.62
CA THR A 36 -17.08 -3.98 -3.24
C THR A 36 -18.60 -4.06 -3.16
N GLN A 37 -19.12 -5.17 -2.67
CA GLN A 37 -20.55 -5.41 -2.47
C GLN A 37 -21.04 -4.78 -1.15
N ALA A 38 -22.35 -4.57 -1.02
CA ALA A 38 -22.98 -4.02 0.19
C ALA A 38 -22.73 -4.86 1.46
N ASN A 39 -22.47 -6.17 1.31
CA ASN A 39 -22.11 -7.06 2.42
C ASN A 39 -20.65 -6.91 2.90
N GLY A 40 -19.89 -5.99 2.28
CA GLY A 40 -18.48 -5.71 2.56
C GLY A 40 -17.50 -6.67 1.87
N GLN A 41 -17.94 -7.57 0.98
CA GLN A 41 -17.04 -8.40 0.18
C GLN A 41 -16.50 -7.61 -1.00
N THR A 42 -15.19 -7.66 -1.19
CA THR A 42 -14.51 -7.05 -2.33
C THR A 42 -13.97 -8.14 -3.24
N THR A 43 -14.31 -8.06 -4.52
CA THR A 43 -13.74 -8.91 -5.57
C THR A 43 -12.53 -8.21 -6.20
N TRP A 44 -11.43 -8.93 -6.31
CA TRP A 44 -10.18 -8.50 -6.91
C TRP A 44 -9.83 -9.42 -8.08
N ARG A 45 -9.36 -8.86 -9.19
CA ARG A 45 -8.94 -9.60 -10.40
C ARG A 45 -7.47 -9.39 -10.64
N CYS A 46 -6.78 -10.43 -11.12
CA CYS A 46 -5.36 -10.32 -11.46
C CYS A 46 -5.09 -9.09 -12.34
N VAL A 47 -3.99 -8.39 -12.05
CA VAL A 47 -3.56 -7.21 -12.82
C VAL A 47 -3.32 -7.53 -14.29
N ASP A 48 -2.94 -8.77 -14.61
CA ASP A 48 -2.65 -9.24 -15.97
C ASP A 48 -3.87 -9.87 -16.67
N LEU A 49 -5.08 -9.64 -16.17
CA LEU A 49 -6.32 -10.05 -16.83
C LEU A 49 -6.40 -9.56 -18.28
N LEU A 50 -6.06 -8.30 -18.55
CA LEU A 50 -6.17 -7.75 -19.91
C LEU A 50 -4.98 -8.14 -20.79
N LYS A 51 -3.78 -8.22 -20.20
CA LYS A 51 -2.53 -8.49 -20.93
C LYS A 51 -2.36 -9.97 -21.25
N LEU A 52 -2.60 -10.86 -20.28
CA LEU A 52 -2.33 -12.30 -20.36
C LEU A 52 -3.60 -13.15 -20.26
N ARG A 53 -4.79 -12.51 -20.27
CA ARG A 53 -6.09 -13.19 -20.11
C ARG A 53 -6.18 -14.01 -18.82
N CYS A 54 -5.41 -13.63 -17.80
CA CYS A 54 -5.39 -14.31 -16.51
C CYS A 54 -6.75 -14.18 -15.83
N LYS A 55 -7.36 -15.31 -15.45
CA LYS A 55 -8.70 -15.33 -14.84
C LYS A 55 -8.67 -15.36 -13.32
N ALA A 56 -7.49 -15.44 -12.69
CA ALA A 56 -7.37 -15.53 -11.24
C ALA A 56 -8.11 -14.38 -10.52
N VAL A 57 -8.84 -14.75 -9.47
CA VAL A 57 -9.67 -13.84 -8.67
C VAL A 57 -9.48 -14.12 -7.19
N VAL A 58 -9.41 -13.05 -6.41
CA VAL A 58 -9.40 -13.12 -4.94
C VAL A 58 -10.60 -12.33 -4.42
N ILE A 59 -11.23 -12.85 -3.37
CA ILE A 59 -12.34 -12.21 -2.67
C ILE A 59 -11.87 -11.95 -1.24
N THR A 60 -12.04 -10.72 -0.77
CA THR A 60 -11.75 -10.33 0.60
C THR A 60 -12.99 -9.78 1.31
N ARG A 61 -12.98 -9.75 2.63
CA ARG A 61 -13.97 -9.06 3.47
C ARG A 61 -13.27 -8.49 4.68
N LYS A 62 -13.42 -7.19 4.94
CA LYS A 62 -12.71 -6.48 6.04
C LYS A 62 -11.21 -6.79 6.04
N ASN A 63 -10.55 -6.63 4.89
CA ASN A 63 -9.11 -6.86 4.70
C ASN A 63 -8.60 -8.29 4.98
N LYS A 64 -9.50 -9.28 5.02
CA LYS A 64 -9.13 -10.70 5.16
C LYS A 64 -9.51 -11.50 3.93
N LEU A 65 -8.71 -12.52 3.61
CA LEU A 65 -9.03 -13.48 2.55
C LEU A 65 -10.35 -14.18 2.85
N VAL A 66 -11.21 -14.28 1.84
CA VAL A 66 -12.44 -15.09 1.87
C VAL A 66 -12.32 -16.27 0.91
N ALA A 67 -11.79 -16.02 -0.29
CA ALA A 67 -11.55 -17.07 -1.28
C ALA A 67 -10.53 -16.63 -2.33
N ALA A 68 -9.69 -17.56 -2.79
CA ALA A 68 -8.93 -17.45 -4.02
C ALA A 68 -9.50 -18.43 -5.06
N ARG A 69 -9.67 -18.00 -6.31
CA ARG A 69 -10.30 -18.78 -7.38
C ARG A 69 -9.49 -18.71 -8.66
N ARG A 70 -9.34 -19.88 -9.30
CA ARG A 70 -8.61 -20.11 -10.56
C ARG A 70 -7.10 -19.88 -10.40
N SER A 71 -6.32 -20.71 -11.08
CA SER A 71 -4.86 -20.58 -11.13
C SER A 71 -4.43 -19.41 -12.02
N HIS A 72 -3.23 -18.91 -11.76
CA HIS A 72 -2.54 -17.99 -12.65
C HIS A 72 -1.96 -18.75 -13.85
N ASN A 73 -1.85 -18.07 -14.99
CA ASN A 73 -1.26 -18.58 -16.23
C ASN A 73 0.01 -17.81 -16.63
N HIS A 74 0.66 -17.19 -15.65
CA HIS A 74 1.84 -16.37 -15.79
C HIS A 74 2.65 -16.39 -14.50
N GLU A 75 3.91 -15.99 -14.59
CA GLU A 75 4.80 -15.87 -13.43
C GLU A 75 4.28 -14.86 -12.40
N ASP A 76 4.74 -15.01 -11.17
CA ASP A 76 4.37 -14.11 -10.08
C ASP A 76 4.88 -12.68 -10.30
N HIS A 77 4.48 -11.78 -9.40
CA HIS A 77 4.87 -10.37 -9.43
C HIS A 77 5.84 -9.99 -8.30
N VAL A 78 6.60 -10.94 -7.72
CA VAL A 78 7.45 -10.68 -6.54
C VAL A 78 8.39 -9.49 -6.74
N GLN A 79 8.95 -9.35 -7.94
CA GLN A 79 9.82 -8.21 -8.29
C GLN A 79 9.09 -6.86 -8.19
N ARG A 80 7.86 -6.78 -8.69
CA ARG A 80 7.04 -5.56 -8.63
C ARG A 80 6.55 -5.26 -7.22
N ILE A 81 6.33 -6.31 -6.42
CA ILE A 81 5.90 -6.21 -5.03
C ILE A 81 7.07 -5.71 -4.17
N GLY A 82 8.27 -6.29 -4.31
CA GLY A 82 9.44 -5.96 -3.49
C GLY A 82 9.94 -4.52 -3.65
N GLN A 83 9.56 -3.83 -4.71
CA GLN A 83 9.88 -2.42 -4.94
C GLN A 83 8.90 -1.44 -4.27
N ARG A 84 7.87 -1.93 -3.55
CA ARG A 84 6.78 -1.12 -3.02
C ARG A 84 6.50 -1.43 -1.56
N PRO A 85 6.16 -0.42 -0.74
CA PRO A 85 5.73 -0.66 0.63
C PRO A 85 4.45 -1.49 0.65
N LEU A 86 4.39 -2.43 1.60
CA LEU A 86 3.24 -3.31 1.85
C LEU A 86 2.46 -2.80 3.05
N TYR A 87 1.14 -2.77 2.90
CA TYR A 87 0.19 -2.33 3.92
C TYR A 87 -0.71 -3.49 4.35
N LYS A 88 -1.11 -3.50 5.62
CA LYS A 88 -1.96 -4.58 6.18
C LYS A 88 -3.44 -4.36 5.94
N ILE A 89 -3.87 -3.11 5.87
CA ILE A 89 -5.26 -2.74 5.61
C ILE A 89 -5.35 -1.80 4.41
N GLU A 90 -6.47 -1.85 3.69
CA GLU A 90 -6.66 -1.04 2.49
C GLU A 90 -6.73 0.46 2.84
N GLU A 91 -7.30 0.80 3.98
CA GLU A 91 -7.54 2.16 4.44
C GLU A 91 -6.24 2.94 4.67
N ASP A 92 -5.13 2.28 5.01
CA ASP A 92 -3.81 2.92 5.12
C ASP A 92 -3.33 3.52 3.79
N LEU A 93 -3.92 3.09 2.66
CA LEU A 93 -3.64 3.67 1.35
C LEU A 93 -4.47 4.93 1.06
N SER A 94 -5.50 5.23 1.86
CA SER A 94 -6.55 6.20 1.51
C SER A 94 -6.24 7.66 1.84
N GLU A 95 -5.11 7.96 2.50
CA GLU A 95 -4.70 9.33 2.79
C GLU A 95 -3.40 9.68 2.06
N PHE A 96 -3.46 10.71 1.22
CA PHE A 96 -2.28 11.48 0.80
C PHE A 96 -2.71 12.89 0.41
N ILE A 97 -1.85 13.85 0.73
CA ILE A 97 -1.93 15.20 0.19
C ILE A 97 -0.84 15.28 -0.88
N GLU A 98 -1.26 15.45 -2.13
CA GLU A 98 -0.32 15.76 -3.21
C GLU A 98 0.04 17.22 -3.12
N ILE A 99 1.21 17.49 -2.55
CA ILE A 99 1.73 18.83 -2.39
C ILE A 99 2.70 19.07 -3.55
N LYS A 100 2.28 19.91 -4.50
CA LYS A 100 3.20 20.42 -5.52
C LYS A 100 4.03 21.55 -4.91
N PRO A 101 5.37 21.55 -5.07
CA PRO A 101 6.22 22.63 -4.56
C PRO A 101 5.82 24.01 -5.09
N GLU A 102 5.13 24.05 -6.23
CA GLU A 102 4.69 25.29 -6.89
C GLU A 102 3.24 25.70 -6.53
N ASP A 103 2.55 24.95 -5.66
CA ASP A 103 1.18 25.27 -5.27
C ASP A 103 1.17 26.55 -4.41
N PRO A 104 0.46 27.63 -4.82
CA PRO A 104 0.40 28.87 -4.05
C PRO A 104 -0.18 28.70 -2.63
N LYS A 105 -0.90 27.61 -2.39
CA LYS A 105 -1.47 27.27 -1.08
C LYS A 105 -0.58 26.36 -0.25
N LEU A 106 0.61 26.02 -0.75
CA LEU A 106 1.59 25.19 -0.05
C LEU A 106 1.86 25.70 1.37
N GLU A 107 2.10 27.00 1.54
CA GLU A 107 2.30 27.60 2.86
C GLU A 107 1.06 27.49 3.74
N GLU A 108 -0.14 27.67 3.19
CA GLU A 108 -1.41 27.53 3.93
C GLU A 108 -1.61 26.09 4.42
N PHE A 109 -1.40 25.09 3.56
CA PHE A 109 -1.49 23.68 3.95
C PHE A 109 -0.43 23.29 4.99
N MET A 110 0.81 23.78 4.83
CA MET A 110 1.88 23.54 5.80
C MET A 110 1.57 24.20 7.15
N ASN A 111 1.04 25.43 7.17
CA ASN A 111 0.72 26.17 8.41
C ASN A 111 -0.43 25.55 9.22
N VAL A 112 -1.38 24.88 8.54
CA VAL A 112 -2.50 24.18 9.21
C VAL A 112 -2.07 22.79 9.69
N SER A 113 -1.03 22.22 9.09
CA SER A 113 -0.39 21.01 9.56
C SER A 113 0.69 21.35 10.59
N ASN A 114 1.04 20.42 11.48
CA ASN A 114 2.25 20.61 12.28
C ASN A 114 3.49 20.07 11.51
N ILE A 115 3.47 20.15 10.18
CA ILE A 115 4.48 19.58 9.28
C ILE A 115 5.11 20.73 8.47
N GLU A 116 6.40 20.96 8.65
CA GLU A 116 7.15 21.94 7.83
C GLU A 116 7.98 21.19 6.79
N ILE A 117 7.91 21.62 5.52
CA ILE A 117 8.74 21.08 4.44
C ILE A 117 9.75 22.13 4.02
N CYS A 118 11.03 21.92 4.35
CA CYS A 118 12.10 22.83 3.96
C CYS A 118 12.83 22.28 2.73
N THR A 119 12.98 23.12 1.71
CA THR A 119 13.85 22.82 0.57
C THR A 119 15.32 23.04 0.96
N GLN A 120 16.19 22.08 0.68
CA GLN A 120 17.63 22.33 0.78
C GLN A 120 18.15 23.04 -0.48
N LYS A 121 19.24 23.80 -0.32
CA LYS A 121 19.84 24.68 -1.35
C LYS A 121 20.11 24.02 -2.72
N SER A 122 20.16 22.69 -2.78
CA SER A 122 20.38 21.94 -4.02
C SER A 122 19.10 21.60 -4.80
N GLY A 123 17.91 21.82 -4.23
CA GLY A 123 16.61 21.46 -4.81
C GLY A 123 16.38 19.95 -4.98
N LYS A 124 17.33 19.10 -4.57
CA LYS A 124 17.28 17.64 -4.71
C LYS A 124 16.79 16.93 -3.46
N GLU A 125 16.80 17.60 -2.31
CA GLU A 125 16.38 17.05 -1.02
C GLU A 125 15.38 17.98 -0.33
N TYR A 126 14.33 17.36 0.20
CA TYR A 126 13.30 18.00 1.02
C TYR A 126 13.43 17.46 2.44
N LYS A 127 13.52 18.35 3.43
CA LYS A 127 13.48 17.97 4.84
C LYS A 127 12.06 18.17 5.37
N LEU A 128 11.49 17.13 5.97
CA LEU A 128 10.21 17.19 6.65
C LEU A 128 10.45 17.32 8.16
N PHE A 129 10.01 18.41 8.76
CA PHE A 129 9.88 18.53 10.21
C PHE A 129 8.46 18.13 10.57
N VAL A 130 8.32 17.05 11.33
CA VAL A 130 7.03 16.57 11.86
C VAL A 130 7.07 16.63 13.38
N PRO A 131 5.92 16.73 14.09
CA PRO A 131 5.92 16.82 15.54
C PRO A 131 6.52 15.58 16.17
N THR A 132 7.20 15.73 17.30
CA THR A 132 7.81 14.62 18.05
C THR A 132 6.88 13.41 18.27
N PRO A 133 5.56 13.57 18.54
CA PRO A 133 4.64 12.44 18.59
C PRO A 133 4.50 11.67 17.26
N ALA A 134 4.50 12.38 16.12
CA ALA A 134 4.43 11.79 14.79
C ALA A 134 5.74 11.08 14.39
N VAL A 135 6.90 11.63 14.80
CA VAL A 135 8.20 10.96 14.65
C VAL A 135 8.21 9.62 15.39
N ARG A 136 7.76 9.62 16.64
CA ARG A 136 7.71 8.41 17.48
C ARG A 136 6.78 7.34 16.92
N ALA A 137 5.65 7.74 16.33
CA ALA A 137 4.75 6.82 15.63
C ALA A 137 5.44 6.21 14.39
N ALA A 138 6.13 7.03 13.59
CA ALA A 138 6.84 6.56 12.39
C ALA A 138 8.01 5.61 12.71
N THR A 139 8.80 5.90 13.74
CA THR A 139 9.92 5.04 14.17
C THR A 139 9.47 3.76 14.87
N THR A 140 8.26 3.74 15.45
CA THR A 140 7.66 2.50 15.98
C THR A 140 7.22 1.57 14.85
N VAL A 141 6.74 2.12 13.73
CA VAL A 141 6.37 1.35 12.53
C VAL A 141 7.62 0.90 11.76
N TRP A 142 8.68 1.71 11.73
CA TRP A 142 9.96 1.42 11.07
C TRP A 142 11.12 1.37 12.09
N PRO A 143 11.36 0.21 12.74
CA PRO A 143 12.31 0.10 13.85
C PRO A 143 13.78 0.37 13.50
N ASN A 144 14.11 0.46 12.20
CA ASN A 144 15.47 0.68 11.70
C ASN A 144 15.73 2.13 11.23
N TYR A 145 14.82 3.08 11.47
CA TYR A 145 15.10 4.48 11.16
C TYR A 145 16.11 5.05 12.15
N GLN A 146 17.33 5.30 11.68
CA GLN A 146 18.34 6.09 12.39
C GLN A 146 18.42 7.46 11.73
N PRO A 147 18.14 8.57 12.45
CA PRO A 147 18.44 9.89 11.93
C PRO A 147 19.96 10.06 11.85
N GLU A 148 20.45 10.53 10.70
CA GLU A 148 21.84 11.01 10.55
C GLU A 148 22.03 12.39 11.19
#